data_AF-A0A922VPY7-F1
#
_entry.id   AF-A0A922VPY7-F1
#
_cell.length_a   1.000
_cell.length_b   1.000
_cell.length_c   1.000
_cell.angle_alpha   90.00
_cell.angle_beta   90.00
_cell.angle_gamma   90.00
#
_symmetry.space_group_name_H-M   'P 1'
#
loop_
_entity.id
_entity.type
_entity.pdbx_description
1 polymer ?
#
loop_
_entity_poly.entity_id
_entity_poly.type
_entity_poly.pdbx_seq_one_letter_code
_entity_poly.pdbx_strand_id
1 'polypeptide(L)' 'MTHSINLALQGGGAHGAFTSGVLDRLLEVDNLEIAAISGTSAGALNGAALKAGPITGGRGAARKRLDRL' A
#
# COMPACT_ATOMS: atom_id res chain seq x y z
N MET A 1 -16.82 -4.48 -12.89
CA MET A 1 -15.52 -4.45 -13.60
C MET A 1 -14.45 -4.02 -12.62
N THR A 2 -13.30 -4.68 -12.60
CA THR A 2 -12.16 -4.33 -11.73
C THR A 2 -11.29 -3.30 -12.44
N HIS A 3 -10.93 -2.22 -11.73
CA HIS A 3 -10.03 -1.18 -12.22
C HIS A 3 -8.62 -1.47 -11.70
N SER A 4 -7.67 -1.64 -12.62
CA SER A 4 -6.29 -1.93 -12.28
C SER A 4 -5.46 -0.65 -12.34
N ILE A 5 -4.70 -0.38 -11.28
CA ILE A 5 -3.82 0.79 -11.18
C ILE A 5 -2.39 0.39 -10.81
N ASN A 6 -1.44 1.22 -11.21
CA ASN A 6 -0.05 1.16 -10.77
C ASN A 6 0.23 2.34 -9.85
N LEU A 7 1.02 2.11 -8.80
CA LEU A 7 1.35 3.13 -7.81
C LEU A 7 2.83 3.52 -7.89
N ALA A 8 3.10 4.82 -7.94
CA ALA A 8 4.43 5.38 -7.75
C ALA A 8 4.47 6.10 -6.40
N LEU A 9 5.22 5.57 -5.44
CA LEU A 9 5.25 6.02 -4.06
C LEU A 9 6.52 6.82 -3.78
N GLN A 10 6.36 8.13 -3.64
CA GLN A 10 7.45 9.04 -3.31
C GLN A 10 8.06 8.70 -1.94
N GLY A 11 9.36 8.96 -1.78
CA GLY A 11 10.01 9.00 -0.46
C GLY A 11 9.59 10.22 0.35
N GLY A 12 9.92 10.24 1.64
CA GLY A 12 9.57 11.38 2.50
C GLY A 12 9.80 11.22 4.00
N GLY A 13 10.56 10.21 4.44
CA GLY A 13 10.78 9.93 5.86
C GLY A 13 9.45 9.76 6.62
N ALA A 14 9.27 10.53 7.69
CA ALA A 14 8.05 10.51 8.51
C ALA A 14 6.76 10.86 7.74
N HIS A 15 6.85 11.62 6.65
CA HIS A 15 5.69 11.89 5.79
C HIS A 15 5.14 10.63 5.09
N GLY A 16 5.86 9.51 5.15
CA GLY A 16 5.36 8.20 4.73
C GLY A 16 4.07 7.77 5.44
N ALA A 17 3.78 8.29 6.65
CA ALA A 17 2.54 8.02 7.36
C ALA A 17 1.29 8.48 6.57
N PHE A 18 1.38 9.61 5.84
CA PHE A 18 0.28 10.08 5.00
C PHE A 18 0.01 9.13 3.83
N THR A 19 1.08 8.64 3.18
CA THR A 19 0.96 7.61 2.14
C THR A 19 0.34 6.34 2.71
N SER A 20 0.71 5.92 3.92
CA SER A 20 0.13 4.75 4.59
C SER A 20 -1.40 4.85 4.70
N GLY A 21 -1.93 6.00 5.14
CA GLY A 21 -3.38 6.25 5.22
C GLY A 21 -4.08 6.24 3.86
N VAL A 22 -3.44 6.74 2.79
CA VAL A 22 -3.98 6.65 1.43
C VAL A 22 -4.08 5.18 0.99
N LEU A 23 -3.02 4.40 1.22
CA LEU A 23 -2.99 2.98 0.86
C LEU A 23 -4.03 2.17 1.63
N ASP A 24 -4.23 2.49 2.91
CA ASP A 24 -5.28 1.90 3.74
C ASP A 24 -6.67 2.13 3.12
N ARG A 25 -6.96 3.36 2.70
CA ARG A 25 -8.23 3.69 2.02
C ARG A 25 -8.40 2.97 0.69
N LEU A 26 -7.34 2.82 -0.11
CA LEU A 26 -7.38 2.11 -1.39
C LEU A 26 -7.68 0.61 -1.19
N LEU A 27 -7.22 0.00 -0.09
CA LEU A 27 -7.51 -1.40 0.22
C LEU A 27 -9.01 -1.65 0.48
N GLU A 28 -9.77 -0.63 0.89
CA GLU A 28 -11.21 -0.71 1.11
C GLU A 28 -12.04 -0.59 -0.18
N VAL A 29 -11.42 -0.33 -1.33
CA VAL A 29 -12.13 -0.23 -2.61
C VAL A 29 -12.24 -1.63 -3.23
N ASP A 30 -13.45 -2.19 -3.24
CA ASP A 30 -13.71 -3.59 -3.63
C ASP A 30 -13.34 -3.90 -5.09
N ASN A 31 -13.53 -2.93 -5.99
CA ASN A 31 -13.30 -3.09 -7.42
C ASN A 31 -11.97 -2.45 -7.90
N LEU A 32 -11.01 -2.29 -7.00
CA LEU A 32 -9.67 -1.78 -7.30
C LEU A 32 -8.61 -2.88 -7.14
N GLU A 33 -7.74 -2.99 -8.12
CA GLU A 33 -6.53 -3.83 -8.08
C GLU A 33 -5.29 -2.96 -8.17
N ILE A 34 -4.30 -3.25 -7.30
CA ILE A 34 -2.97 -2.64 -7.36
C ILE A 34 -2.04 -3.63 -8.06
N ALA A 35 -1.82 -3.42 -9.36
CA ALA A 35 -1.07 -4.35 -10.21
C ALA A 35 0.44 -4.22 -10.03
N ALA A 36 0.96 -3.00 -9.94
CA ALA A 36 2.38 -2.75 -9.72
C ALA A 36 2.62 -1.58 -8.76
N ILE A 37 3.79 -1.62 -8.10
CA ILE A 37 4.24 -0.59 -7.18
C ILE A 37 5.71 -0.28 -7.50
N SER A 38 6.02 0.99 -7.68
CA SER A 38 7.37 1.53 -7.60
C SER A 38 7.44 2.46 -6.40
N GLY A 39 8.56 2.51 -5.69
CA GLY A 39 8.71 3.42 -4.56
C GLY A 39 10.15 3.63 -4.14
N THR A 40 10.39 4.70 -3.37
CA THR A 40 11.72 5.04 -2.85
C THR A 40 11.65 5.37 -1.36
N SER A 41 12.64 4.94 -0.56
CA SER A 41 12.71 5.23 0.88
C SER A 41 11.41 4.83 1.61
N ALA A 42 10.78 5.75 2.37
CA ALA A 42 9.51 5.52 3.04
C ALA A 42 8.39 5.00 2.09
N GLY A 43 8.33 5.49 0.85
CA GLY A 43 7.40 4.98 -0.17
C GLY A 43 7.67 3.52 -0.53
N ALA A 44 8.93 3.09 -0.59
CA ALA A 44 9.29 1.69 -0.84
C ALA A 44 8.87 0.79 0.34
N LEU A 45 9.05 1.25 1.59
CA LEU A 45 8.62 0.51 2.78
C LEU A 45 7.11 0.34 2.83
N ASN A 46 6.35 1.41 2.56
CA ASN A 46 4.90 1.36 2.44
C ASN A 46 4.44 0.38 1.34
N GLY A 47 5.07 0.45 0.16
CA GLY A 47 4.78 -0.46 -0.95
C GLY A 47 5.06 -1.93 -0.60
N ALA A 48 6.17 -2.20 0.08
CA ALA A 48 6.52 -3.54 0.53
C ALA A 48 5.53 -4.07 1.59
N ALA A 49 5.16 -3.26 2.58
CA ALA A 49 4.17 -3.64 3.59
C ALA A 49 2.79 -3.95 2.99
N LEU A 50 2.34 -3.09 2.05
CA LEU A 50 1.11 -3.28 1.30
C LEU A 50 1.11 -4.60 0.52
N LYS A 51 2.18 -4.89 -0.24
CA LYS A 51 2.26 -6.12 -1.06
C LYS A 51 2.46 -7.39 -0.24
N ALA A 52 3.08 -7.31 0.94
CA ALA A 52 3.26 -8.44 1.84
C ALA A 52 1.93 -8.93 2.48
N GLY A 53 0.93 -8.05 2.59
CA GLY A 53 -0.38 -8.40 3.16
C GLY A 53 -1.11 -9.50 2.39
N PRO A 54 -1.35 -9.36 1.07
CA PRO A 54 -1.97 -10.40 0.24
C PRO A 54 -1.31 -11.78 0.36
N ILE A 55 0.01 -11.84 0.52
CA ILE A 55 0.75 -13.10 0.68
C ILE A 55 0.46 -13.77 2.04
N THR A 56 0.13 -12.98 3.07
CA THR A 56 0.05 -13.46 4.47
C THR A 56 -1.36 -13.49 5.05
N GLY A 57 -2.34 -12.85 4.42
CA GLY A 57 -3.72 -12.83 4.90
C GLY A 57 -4.62 -11.82 4.21
N GLY A 58 -4.39 -11.52 2.93
CA GLY A 58 -5.23 -10.62 2.15
C GLY A 58 -5.14 -9.14 2.56
N ARG A 59 -6.21 -8.38 2.26
CA ARG A 59 -6.31 -6.94 2.51
C ARG A 59 -6.15 -6.57 3.98
N GLY A 60 -6.78 -7.32 4.91
CA GLY A 60 -6.68 -7.04 6.35
C GLY A 60 -5.25 -7.19 6.91
N ALA A 61 -4.48 -8.15 6.39
CA ALA A 61 -3.07 -8.28 6.75
C ALA A 61 -2.21 -7.14 6.19
N ALA A 62 -2.57 -6.57 5.04
CA ALA A 62 -1.89 -5.39 4.49
C ALA A 62 -2.10 -4.16 5.38
N ARG A 63 -3.35 -3.89 5.81
CA ARG A 63 -3.68 -2.77 6.72
C ARG A 63 -2.89 -2.86 8.02
N LYS A 64 -2.90 -4.02 8.68
CA LYS A 64 -2.12 -4.25 9.92
C LYS A 64 -0.61 -4.06 9.75
N ARG A 65 -0.06 -4.29 8.56
CA ARG A 65 1.37 -4.07 8.29
C ARG A 65 1.66 -2.58 8.07
N LEU A 66 0.78 -1.89 7.36
CA LEU A 66 0.84 -0.43 7.18
C LEU A 66 0.76 0.31 8.52
N ASP A 67 -0.07 -0.15 9.46
CA ASP A 67 -0.20 0.41 10.82
C ASP A 67 1.06 0.21 11.69
N ARG A 68 1.97 -0.69 11.29
CA ARG A 68 3.18 -1.04 12.06
C ARG A 68 4.46 -0.36 11.54
N LEU A 69 4.37 0.39 10.45
CA LEU A 69 5.47 1.19 9.91
C LEU A 69 5.60 2.51 10.66
#